data_AF-A0A2W1ZMK4-F1
#
_entry.id   AF-A0A2W1ZMK4-F1
#
_cell.length_a   1.000
_cell.length_b   1.000
_cell.length_c   1.000
_cell.angle_alpha   90.00
_cell.angle_beta   90.00
_cell.angle_gamma   90.00
#
_symmetry.space_group_name_H-M   'P 1'
#
loop_
_entity.id
_entity.type
_entity.pdbx_description
1 polymer ?
#
loop_
_entity_poly.entity_id
_entity_poly.type
_entity_poly.pdbx_seq_one_letter_code
_entity_poly.pdbx_strand_id
1 'polypeptide(L)'
;MFGRARRDTEPVDLSTLAPWQSDGVTAQCVPLPIGRKGKTIPGVMLFDGTVSPVFAVREVQQLVDHDLNTAENVNQPPIAFLMWPDDAADDSPAGRWLHDAPAESLTLLVDPLETPPTVQLLGPALNSFREWVHTLPR
;
A
#
# COMPACT_ATOMS: atom_id res chain seq x y z
N MET A 1 33.27 21.34 -20.52
CA MET A 1 33.30 19.89 -20.28
C MET A 1 32.91 19.67 -18.82
N PHE A 2 31.65 19.35 -18.53
CA PHE A 2 31.21 18.95 -17.18
C PHE A 2 30.19 17.82 -17.33
N GLY A 3 30.68 16.59 -17.25
CA GLY A 3 29.84 15.41 -17.16
C GLY A 3 29.13 15.42 -15.81
N ARG A 4 27.81 15.61 -15.83
CA ARG A 4 26.97 15.19 -14.70
C ARG A 4 27.11 13.68 -14.61
N ALA A 5 27.86 13.19 -13.63
CA ALA A 5 27.79 11.79 -13.24
C ALA A 5 26.33 11.54 -12.85
N ARG A 6 25.60 10.83 -13.73
CA ARG A 6 24.41 10.11 -13.30
C ARG A 6 24.94 9.14 -12.26
N ARG A 7 24.58 9.34 -10.99
CA ARG A 7 24.61 8.22 -10.05
C ARG A 7 23.60 7.26 -10.64
N ASP A 8 24.10 6.27 -11.38
CA ASP A 8 23.36 5.05 -11.64
C ASP A 8 23.17 4.45 -10.24
N THR A 9 22.08 4.84 -9.59
CA THR A 9 21.62 4.15 -8.39
C THR A 9 21.43 2.71 -8.84
N GLU A 10 22.30 1.83 -8.35
CA GLU A 10 22.21 0.41 -8.63
C GLU A 10 20.76 -0.04 -8.35
N PRO A 11 20.12 -0.81 -9.25
CA PRO A 11 18.75 -1.24 -9.03
C PRO A 11 18.67 -1.93 -7.67
N VAL A 12 17.81 -1.44 -6.78
CA VAL A 12 17.62 -2.07 -5.47
C VAL A 12 17.08 -3.49 -5.73
N ASP A 13 17.83 -4.50 -5.29
CA ASP A 13 17.39 -5.88 -5.36
C ASP A 13 16.30 -6.10 -4.31
N LEU A 14 15.04 -5.95 -4.76
CA LEU A 14 13.86 -6.09 -3.92
C LEU A 14 13.75 -7.51 -3.31
N SER A 15 14.42 -8.51 -3.87
CA SER A 15 14.38 -9.89 -3.35
C SER A 15 15.07 -10.06 -2.00
N THR A 16 15.88 -9.08 -1.59
CA THR A 16 16.58 -9.06 -0.30
C THR A 16 15.77 -8.43 0.83
N LEU A 17 14.64 -7.79 0.52
CA LEU A 17 13.78 -7.15 1.51
C LEU A 17 12.90 -8.21 2.17
N ALA A 18 13.02 -8.33 3.50
CA ALA A 18 12.17 -9.23 4.26
C ALA A 18 10.70 -8.82 4.13
N PRO A 19 9.77 -9.77 3.88
CA PRO A 19 8.36 -9.46 3.89
C PRO A 19 7.91 -9.07 5.29
N TRP A 20 6.89 -8.22 5.37
CA TRP A 20 6.18 -7.93 6.62
C TRP A 20 5.01 -8.90 6.79
N GLN A 21 4.66 -9.22 8.03
CA GLN A 21 3.54 -10.09 8.35
C GLN A 21 2.93 -9.72 9.70
N SER A 22 1.60 -9.71 9.77
CA SER A 22 0.83 -9.62 11.01
C SER A 22 -0.57 -10.20 10.80
N ASP A 23 -1.06 -10.99 11.76
CA ASP A 23 -2.44 -11.48 11.85
C ASP A 23 -3.11 -11.83 10.50
N GLY A 24 -2.54 -12.81 9.78
CA GLY A 24 -3.11 -13.31 8.52
C GLY A 24 -2.85 -12.44 7.29
N VAL A 25 -2.22 -11.28 7.47
CA VAL A 25 -1.84 -10.36 6.39
C VAL A 25 -0.32 -10.41 6.20
N THR A 26 0.09 -10.44 4.94
CA THR A 26 1.49 -10.34 4.54
C THR A 26 1.68 -9.16 3.59
N ALA A 27 2.83 -8.51 3.65
CA ALA A 27 3.22 -7.46 2.72
C ALA A 27 4.59 -7.75 2.13
N GLN A 28 4.74 -7.51 0.83
CA GLN A 28 6.00 -7.72 0.11
C GLN A 28 6.31 -6.53 -0.79
N CYS A 29 7.58 -6.18 -0.91
CA CYS A 29 8.03 -5.20 -1.90
C CYS A 29 8.24 -5.91 -3.25
N VAL A 30 7.51 -5.49 -4.28
CA VAL A 30 7.51 -6.12 -5.61
C VAL A 30 7.81 -5.09 -6.70
N PRO A 31 8.39 -5.50 -7.84
CA PRO A 31 8.53 -4.61 -8.98
C PRO A 31 7.17 -4.32 -9.61
N LEU A 32 6.80 -3.05 -9.69
CA LEU A 32 5.55 -2.55 -10.22
C LEU A 32 5.78 -1.91 -11.61
N PRO A 33 5.17 -2.44 -12.70
CA PRO A 33 5.34 -1.87 -14.04
C PRO A 33 4.74 -0.46 -14.17
N ILE A 34 5.50 0.48 -14.73
CA ILE A 34 5.03 1.82 -15.08
C ILE A 34 5.11 2.07 -16.59
N GLY A 35 3.94 2.37 -17.19
CA GLY A 35 3.82 2.70 -18.61
C GLY A 35 4.20 1.55 -19.55
N ARG A 36 4.48 1.88 -20.81
CA ARG A 36 4.63 0.89 -21.91
C ARG A 36 6.04 0.37 -22.16
N LYS A 37 7.05 0.82 -21.39
CA LYS A 37 8.48 0.59 -21.73
C LYS A 37 9.23 -0.33 -20.76
N GLY A 38 8.54 -1.23 -20.08
CA GLY A 38 9.17 -2.21 -19.16
C GLY A 38 9.92 -1.58 -17.99
N LYS A 39 9.68 -0.30 -17.71
CA LYS A 39 10.19 0.37 -16.51
C LYS A 39 9.36 -0.09 -15.32
N THR A 40 10.02 -0.30 -14.19
CA THR A 40 9.36 -0.63 -12.93
C THR A 40 9.72 0.39 -11.85
N ILE A 41 8.81 0.56 -10.91
CA ILE A 41 9.06 1.22 -9.62
C ILE A 41 8.83 0.20 -8.50
N PRO A 42 9.25 0.46 -7.25
CA PRO A 42 8.87 -0.38 -6.12
C PRO A 42 7.36 -0.27 -5.81
N GLY A 43 6.72 -1.41 -5.57
CA GLY A 43 5.33 -1.49 -5.10
C GLY A 43 5.20 -2.32 -3.83
N VAL A 44 4.19 -2.03 -3.01
CA VAL A 44 3.79 -2.83 -1.85
C VAL A 44 2.63 -3.72 -2.25
N MET A 45 2.85 -5.02 -2.28
CA MET A 45 1.78 -6.01 -2.41
C MET A 45 1.30 -6.42 -1.04
N LEU A 46 0.02 -6.22 -0.74
CA LEU A 46 -0.64 -6.77 0.46
C LEU A 46 -1.34 -8.08 0.08
N PHE A 47 -1.30 -9.08 0.95
CA PHE A 47 -2.01 -10.35 0.75
C PHE A 47 -2.67 -10.81 2.04
N ASP A 48 -3.97 -11.06 1.96
CA ASP A 48 -4.85 -11.44 3.08
C ASP A 48 -5.34 -12.91 3.01
N GLY A 49 -4.81 -13.69 2.05
CA GLY A 49 -5.30 -15.03 1.73
C GLY A 49 -6.22 -15.09 0.51
N THR A 50 -6.79 -13.96 0.07
CA THR A 50 -7.81 -13.89 -0.98
C THR A 50 -7.39 -12.95 -2.13
N VAL A 51 -6.92 -11.75 -1.81
CA VAL A 51 -6.57 -10.70 -2.78
C VAL A 51 -5.12 -10.26 -2.63
N SER A 52 -4.52 -9.77 -3.72
CA SER A 52 -3.15 -9.28 -3.76
C SER A 52 -3.00 -7.90 -4.43
N PRO A 53 -3.64 -6.83 -3.90
CA PRO A 53 -3.48 -5.49 -4.46
C PRO A 53 -2.04 -5.01 -4.30
N VAL A 54 -1.57 -4.29 -5.33
CA VAL A 54 -0.24 -3.68 -5.34
C VAL A 54 -0.40 -2.16 -5.37
N PHE A 55 0.22 -1.47 -4.43
CA PHE A 55 0.26 -0.01 -4.31
C PHE A 55 1.65 0.51 -4.63
N ALA A 56 1.80 1.76 -5.08
CA ALA A 56 3.13 2.34 -5.22
C ALA A 56 3.75 2.56 -3.83
N VAL A 57 5.03 2.17 -3.62
CA VAL A 57 5.69 2.34 -2.30
C VAL A 57 5.63 3.79 -1.82
N ARG A 58 5.79 4.75 -2.73
CA ARG A 58 5.70 6.17 -2.41
C ARG A 58 4.33 6.56 -1.84
N GLU A 59 3.24 6.04 -2.39
CA GLU A 59 1.89 6.35 -1.91
C GLU A 59 1.64 5.69 -0.56
N VAL A 60 2.12 4.46 -0.35
CA VAL A 60 2.03 3.80 0.96
C VAL A 60 2.86 4.54 2.02
N GLN A 61 4.04 5.05 1.67
CA GLN A 61 4.85 5.89 2.55
C GLN A 61 4.11 7.17 2.94
N GLN A 62 3.55 7.88 1.96
CA GLN A 62 2.74 9.07 2.24
C GLN A 62 1.49 8.75 3.06
N LEU A 63 0.87 7.59 2.82
CA LEU A 63 -0.29 7.12 3.57
C LEU A 63 0.05 6.84 5.04
N VAL A 64 1.13 6.10 5.32
CA VAL A 64 1.52 5.79 6.71
C VAL A 64 2.00 7.02 7.48
N ASP A 65 2.53 8.02 6.78
CA ASP A 65 2.92 9.33 7.29
C ASP A 65 1.72 10.29 7.44
N HIS A 66 0.52 9.89 6.99
CA HIS A 66 -0.69 10.71 6.97
C HIS A 66 -0.61 11.95 6.04
N ASP A 67 0.35 11.97 5.11
CA ASP A 67 0.48 12.96 4.03
C ASP A 67 -0.48 12.67 2.84
N LEU A 68 -1.04 11.47 2.80
CA LEU A 68 -2.06 11.00 1.88
C LEU A 68 -3.11 10.24 2.69
N ASN A 69 -4.39 10.36 2.32
CA ASN A 69 -5.45 9.71 3.06
C ASN A 69 -5.88 8.34 2.48
N THR A 70 -5.69 8.17 1.16
CA THR A 70 -6.06 6.96 0.42
C THR A 70 -5.01 6.64 -0.63
N ALA A 71 -4.57 5.38 -0.70
CA ALA A 71 -3.79 4.84 -1.80
C ALA A 71 -4.65 3.88 -2.64
N GLU A 72 -4.60 4.00 -3.96
CA GLU A 72 -5.30 3.11 -4.90
C GLU A 72 -4.31 2.08 -5.45
N ASN A 73 -4.78 0.84 -5.64
CA ASN A 73 -3.96 -0.17 -6.27
C ASN A 73 -3.73 0.18 -7.75
N VAL A 74 -2.60 -0.28 -8.27
CA VAL A 74 -2.15 0.03 -9.63
C VAL A 74 -2.09 -1.19 -10.53
N ASN A 75 -2.32 -2.38 -9.98
CA ASN A 75 -2.46 -3.62 -10.74
C ASN A 75 -3.87 -3.76 -11.35
N GLN A 76 -4.02 -4.73 -12.25
CA GLN A 76 -5.31 -5.00 -12.89
C GLN A 76 -6.40 -5.36 -11.86
N PRO A 77 -7.70 -5.21 -12.22
CA PRO A 77 -8.82 -5.42 -11.31
C PRO A 77 -8.76 -6.73 -10.50
N PRO A 78 -9.32 -6.75 -9.27
CA PRO A 78 -10.22 -5.74 -8.70
C PRO A 78 -9.52 -4.45 -8.27
N ILE A 79 -10.25 -3.33 -8.30
CA ILE A 79 -9.77 -2.05 -7.75
C ILE A 79 -9.77 -2.19 -6.23
N ALA A 80 -8.72 -1.73 -5.56
CA ALA A 80 -8.59 -1.79 -4.12
C ALA A 80 -8.01 -0.49 -3.59
N PHE A 81 -8.49 -0.09 -2.41
CA PHE A 81 -8.10 1.14 -1.74
C PHE A 81 -7.56 0.78 -0.36
N LEU A 82 -6.39 1.32 -0.01
CA LEU A 82 -5.88 1.31 1.35
C LEU A 82 -6.07 2.71 1.92
N MET A 83 -6.89 2.85 2.95
CA MET A 83 -7.34 4.17 3.38
C MET A 83 -7.51 4.31 4.89
N TRP A 84 -7.36 5.55 5.36
CA TRP A 84 -7.78 5.98 6.69
C TRP A 84 -9.31 6.17 6.73
N PRO A 85 -9.98 5.83 7.85
CA PRO A 85 -11.43 5.96 7.98
C PRO A 85 -11.99 7.38 7.77
N ASP A 86 -11.20 8.41 8.11
CA ASP A 86 -11.61 9.82 8.07
C ASP A 86 -11.69 10.41 6.65
N ASP A 87 -11.15 9.70 5.64
CA ASP A 87 -11.23 10.12 4.23
C ASP A 87 -12.54 9.73 3.55
N ALA A 88 -13.24 8.75 4.11
CA ALA A 88 -14.45 8.23 3.49
C ALA A 88 -15.63 9.17 3.74
N ALA A 89 -16.28 9.61 2.66
CA ALA A 89 -17.54 10.34 2.79
C ALA A 89 -18.61 9.41 3.39
N ASP A 90 -19.36 9.90 4.38
CA ASP A 90 -20.38 9.12 5.12
C ASP A 90 -21.44 8.50 4.19
N ASP A 91 -21.75 9.14 3.07
CA ASP A 91 -22.73 8.69 2.08
C ASP A 91 -22.15 7.79 0.98
N SER A 92 -20.86 7.46 1.06
CA SER A 92 -20.19 6.56 0.13
C SER A 92 -20.25 5.10 0.57
N PRO A 93 -20.13 4.13 -0.36
CA PRO A 93 -20.02 2.71 0.01
C PRO A 93 -18.81 2.41 0.91
N ALA A 94 -17.71 3.16 0.78
CA ALA A 94 -16.56 3.07 1.68
C ALA A 94 -16.91 3.58 3.08
N GLY A 95 -17.63 4.71 3.17
CA GLY A 95 -18.09 5.30 4.42
C GLY A 95 -18.95 4.34 5.24
N ARG A 96 -19.81 3.56 4.59
CA ARG A 96 -20.59 2.50 5.26
C ARG A 96 -19.71 1.52 6.05
N TRP A 97 -18.57 1.11 5.48
CA TRP A 97 -17.68 0.15 6.13
C TRP A 97 -16.74 0.81 7.15
N LEU A 98 -16.42 2.08 6.94
CA LEU A 98 -15.46 2.82 7.75
C LEU A 98 -16.08 3.62 8.90
N HIS A 99 -17.41 3.78 8.92
CA HIS A 99 -18.12 4.55 9.94
C HIS A 99 -17.76 4.14 11.38
N ASP A 100 -17.68 2.83 11.62
CA ASP A 100 -17.35 2.26 12.94
C ASP A 100 -15.88 1.82 13.05
N ALA A 101 -15.06 2.09 12.03
CA ALA A 101 -13.64 1.74 12.06
C ALA A 101 -12.89 2.63 13.06
N PRO A 102 -11.90 2.10 13.81
CA PRO A 102 -11.06 2.93 14.67
C PRO A 102 -10.34 3.99 13.84
N ALA A 103 -10.39 5.26 14.26
CA ALA A 103 -9.76 6.37 13.53
C ALA A 103 -8.29 6.10 13.18
N GLU A 104 -7.53 5.54 14.12
CA GLU A 104 -6.14 5.11 13.92
C GLU A 104 -6.08 3.67 13.38
N SER A 105 -6.66 3.45 12.20
CA SER A 105 -6.54 2.19 11.47
C SER A 105 -6.37 2.39 9.97
N LEU A 106 -5.65 1.47 9.32
CA LEU A 106 -5.60 1.40 7.85
C LEU A 106 -6.45 0.24 7.38
N THR A 107 -7.42 0.53 6.53
CA THR A 107 -8.39 -0.47 6.06
C THR A 107 -8.21 -0.72 4.57
N LEU A 108 -8.17 -2.00 4.17
CA LEU A 108 -8.19 -2.41 2.77
C LEU A 108 -9.63 -2.63 2.32
N LEU A 109 -10.05 -1.88 1.31
CA LEU A 109 -11.33 -2.04 0.63
C LEU A 109 -11.10 -2.58 -0.78
N VAL A 110 -11.95 -3.48 -1.24
CA VAL A 110 -11.86 -4.10 -2.58
C VAL A 110 -13.19 -3.93 -3.29
N ASP A 111 -13.16 -3.38 -4.50
CA ASP A 111 -14.32 -3.19 -5.37
C ASP A 111 -14.68 -4.52 -6.06
N PRO A 112 -15.97 -4.92 -6.12
CA PRO A 112 -17.14 -4.23 -5.58
C PRO A 112 -17.19 -4.24 -4.04
N LEU A 113 -17.53 -3.10 -3.44
CA LEU A 113 -17.62 -2.89 -1.97
C LEU A 113 -18.83 -3.58 -1.31
N GLU A 114 -19.12 -4.82 -1.74
CA GLU A 114 -20.24 -5.65 -1.30
C GLU A 114 -19.93 -6.47 -0.05
N THR A 115 -18.65 -6.71 0.23
CA THR A 115 -18.19 -7.47 1.40
C THR A 115 -17.47 -6.58 2.42
N PRO A 116 -17.50 -6.94 3.71
CA PRO A 116 -16.73 -6.24 4.73
C PRO A 116 -15.22 -6.23 4.41
N PRO A 117 -14.46 -5.24 4.93
CA PRO A 117 -13.02 -5.22 4.80
C PRO A 117 -12.38 -6.46 5.43
N THR A 118 -11.46 -7.09 4.71
CA THR A 118 -10.73 -8.27 5.18
C THR A 118 -9.42 -7.93 5.87
N VAL A 119 -8.89 -6.72 5.63
CA VAL A 119 -7.68 -6.21 6.27
C VAL A 119 -8.00 -4.90 6.96
N GLN A 120 -7.74 -4.87 8.27
CA GLN A 120 -7.71 -3.66 9.08
C GLN A 120 -6.45 -3.71 9.95
N LEU A 121 -5.51 -2.82 9.68
CA LEU A 121 -4.27 -2.70 10.45
C LEU A 121 -4.50 -1.68 11.57
N LEU A 122 -4.29 -2.11 12.81
CA LEU A 122 -4.46 -1.29 14.00
C LEU A 122 -3.37 -1.58 15.03
N GLY A 123 -3.12 -0.62 15.93
CA GLY A 123 -2.21 -0.80 17.05
C GLY A 123 -0.83 -1.37 16.65
N PRO A 124 -0.37 -2.49 17.24
CA PRO A 124 0.94 -3.08 16.91
C PRO A 124 1.11 -3.48 15.44
N ALA A 125 0.05 -3.98 14.79
CA ALA A 125 0.10 -4.35 13.37
C ALA A 125 0.36 -3.11 12.52
N LEU A 126 -0.38 -2.03 12.75
CA LEU A 126 -0.17 -0.75 12.07
C LEU A 126 1.24 -0.21 12.34
N ASN A 127 1.68 -0.16 13.59
CA ASN A 127 3.00 0.40 13.94
C ASN A 127 4.15 -0.38 13.27
N SER A 128 4.14 -1.71 13.34
CA SER A 128 5.16 -2.54 12.68
C SER A 128 5.11 -2.44 11.16
N PHE A 129 3.91 -2.25 10.58
CA PHE A 129 3.76 -1.99 9.15
C PHE A 129 4.38 -0.64 8.76
N ARG A 130 4.11 0.43 9.53
CA ARG A 130 4.73 1.75 9.32
C ARG A 130 6.26 1.65 9.36
N GLU A 131 6.82 0.99 10.37
CA GLU A 131 8.26 0.77 10.50
C GLU A 131 8.84 0.05 9.27
N TRP A 132 8.19 -1.02 8.82
CA TRP A 132 8.60 -1.75 7.63
C TRP A 132 8.54 -0.90 6.35
N VAL A 133 7.44 -0.16 6.12
CA VAL A 133 7.26 0.71 4.95
C VAL A 133 8.38 1.76 4.85
N HIS A 134 8.87 2.27 5.97
CA HIS A 134 10.00 3.22 5.98
C HIS A 134 11.36 2.61 5.65
N THR A 135 11.50 1.28 5.70
CA THR A 135 12.70 0.59 5.21
C THR A 135 12.73 0.42 3.69
N LEU A 136 11.59 0.62 3.02
CA LEU A 136 11.46 0.37 1.60
C LEU A 136 12.09 1.48 0.74
N PRO A 137 12.62 1.12 -0.45
CA PRO A 137 13.18 2.08 -1.38
C PRO A 137 12.11 3.03 -1.95
N ARG A 138 12.49 4.28 -2.20
CA ARG A 138 11.64 5.31 -2.81
C ARG A 138 11.57 5.20 -4.34
#